data_AF-A0A920UYX6-F1
#
_entry.id   AF-A0A920UYX6-F1
#
_cell.length_a   1.000
_cell.length_b   1.000
_cell.length_c   1.000
_cell.angle_alpha   90.00
_cell.angle_beta   90.00
_cell.angle_gamma   90.00
#
_symmetry.space_group_name_H-M   'P 1'
#
loop_
_entity.id
_entity.type
_entity.pdbx_description
1 polymer ?
#
loop_
_entity_poly.entity_id
_entity_poly.type
_entity_poly.pdbx_seq_one_letter_code
_entity_poly.pdbx_strand_id
1 'polypeptide(L)'
;MRGLGTALAFMSRVYLSRYDPRLLLLVGFSCQAIAGWQMAHMGVDVVLWDISGPLFLQGFGVGMLWVPLTLVTFATLKPEYLAEGSSIFHFFRNMGSSIHISLSIAVVMRMKQSSYSEMTSRVTPFNESFSLPWSAGAWDIETTKGIAAISKEMGVKAIMIGYIDSFYFFVGTAMLAIPLILLVRWAKQVH
;
A
#
# COMPACT_ATOMS: atom_id res chain seq x y z
N MET A 1 -0.24 -11.78 11.46
CA MET A 1 -0.02 -12.52 10.20
C MET A 1 1.17 -12.02 9.39
N ARG A 2 1.43 -10.70 9.30
CA ARG A 2 2.62 -10.12 8.64
C ARG A 2 3.95 -10.77 9.08
N GLY A 3 4.12 -10.97 10.40
CA GLY A 3 5.31 -11.60 10.99
C GLY A 3 5.55 -13.05 10.53
N LEU A 4 4.46 -13.81 10.29
CA LEU A 4 4.55 -15.18 9.78
C LEU A 4 5.00 -15.18 8.32
N GLY A 5 4.47 -14.26 7.51
CA GLY A 5 4.90 -14.07 6.12
C GLY A 5 6.39 -13.73 6.03
N THR A 6 6.87 -12.79 6.85
CA THR A 6 8.31 -12.46 6.91
C THR A 6 9.16 -13.64 7.35
N ALA A 7 8.73 -14.41 8.35
CA ALA A 7 9.48 -15.57 8.82
C ALA A 7 9.62 -16.63 7.72
N LEU A 8 8.53 -16.93 7.00
CA LEU A 8 8.56 -17.87 5.86
C LEU A 8 9.39 -17.36 4.68
N ALA A 9 9.39 -16.05 4.43
CA ALA A 9 10.28 -15.46 3.43
C ALA A 9 11.76 -15.66 3.79
N PHE A 10 12.13 -15.50 5.06
CA PHE A 10 13.51 -15.76 5.52
C PHE A 10 13.89 -17.25 5.40
N MET A 11 12.97 -18.17 5.67
CA MET A 11 13.21 -19.61 5.51
C MET A 11 13.35 -20.02 4.03
N SER A 12 12.45 -19.55 3.18
CA SER A 12 12.47 -19.85 1.73
C SER A 12 13.68 -19.25 1.02
N ARG A 13 14.21 -18.12 1.53
CA ARG A 13 15.45 -17.52 1.04
C ARG A 13 16.64 -18.47 1.09
N VAL A 14 16.77 -19.35 2.08
CA VAL A 14 17.91 -20.29 2.18
C VAL A 14 18.02 -21.17 0.93
N TYR A 15 16.89 -21.51 0.32
CA TYR A 15 16.81 -22.27 -0.91
C TYR A 15 16.96 -21.40 -2.16
N LEU A 16 16.40 -20.18 -2.12
CA LEU A 16 16.37 -19.25 -3.26
C LEU A 16 17.64 -18.40 -3.42
N SER A 17 18.48 -18.28 -2.39
CA SER A 17 19.75 -17.53 -2.42
C SER A 17 20.78 -18.11 -3.40
N ARG A 18 20.54 -19.32 -3.90
CA ARG A 18 21.33 -19.98 -4.95
C ARG A 18 21.02 -19.44 -6.36
N TYR A 19 19.90 -18.74 -6.53
CA TYR A 19 19.46 -18.16 -7.80
C TYR A 19 19.80 -16.66 -7.90
N ASP A 20 19.57 -16.07 -9.08
CA ASP A 20 19.81 -14.65 -9.32
C ASP A 20 19.00 -13.78 -8.32
N PRO A 21 19.64 -12.89 -7.54
CA PRO A 21 18.97 -12.00 -6.61
C PRO A 21 17.91 -11.11 -7.27
N ARG A 22 17.98 -10.87 -8.58
CA ARG A 22 16.93 -10.16 -9.34
C ARG A 22 15.59 -10.90 -9.28
N LEU A 23 15.59 -12.24 -9.31
CA LEU A 23 14.36 -13.03 -9.22
C LEU A 23 13.67 -12.83 -7.87
N LEU A 24 14.44 -12.78 -6.79
CA LEU A 24 13.92 -12.50 -5.45
C LEU A 24 13.33 -11.09 -5.36
N LEU A 25 13.97 -10.11 -6.00
CA LEU A 25 13.45 -8.75 -6.08
C LEU A 25 12.12 -8.70 -6.87
N LEU A 26 12.07 -9.35 -8.04
CA LEU A 26 10.86 -9.42 -8.86
C LEU A 26 9.70 -10.08 -8.12
N VAL A 27 9.93 -11.22 -7.47
CA VAL A 27 8.90 -11.91 -6.67
C VAL A 27 8.45 -11.01 -5.51
N GLY A 28 9.41 -10.42 -4.79
CA GLY A 28 9.10 -9.55 -3.65
C GLY A 28 8.23 -8.35 -4.02
N PHE A 29 8.58 -7.62 -5.08
CA PHE A 29 7.77 -6.48 -5.56
C PHE A 29 6.45 -6.91 -6.18
N SER A 30 6.40 -8.07 -6.85
CA SER A 30 5.13 -8.64 -7.35
C SER A 30 4.19 -9.00 -6.20
N CYS A 31 4.70 -9.58 -5.11
CA CYS A 31 3.91 -9.82 -3.90
C CYS A 31 3.37 -8.52 -3.30
N GLN A 32 4.17 -7.44 -3.27
CA GLN A 32 3.69 -6.12 -2.83
C GLN A 32 2.56 -5.60 -3.72
N ALA A 33 2.72 -5.67 -5.04
CA ALA A 33 1.71 -5.22 -6.00
C ALA A 33 0.41 -6.02 -5.87
N ILE A 34 0.48 -7.35 -5.76
CA ILE A 34 -0.71 -8.20 -5.58
C ILE A 34 -1.40 -7.92 -4.25
N ALA A 35 -0.65 -7.80 -3.15
CA ALA A 35 -1.21 -7.46 -1.85
C ALA A 35 -1.90 -6.09 -1.86
N GLY A 36 -1.26 -5.08 -2.48
CA GLY A 36 -1.83 -3.75 -2.67
C GLY A 36 -3.11 -3.78 -3.49
N TRP A 37 -3.12 -4.55 -4.58
CA TRP A 37 -4.28 -4.71 -5.46
C TRP A 37 -5.45 -5.34 -4.71
N GLN A 38 -5.20 -6.40 -3.93
CA GLN A 38 -6.23 -7.02 -3.09
C GLN A 38 -6.82 -6.02 -2.09
N MET A 39 -5.99 -5.21 -1.44
CA MET A 39 -6.45 -4.18 -0.50
C MET A 39 -7.24 -3.05 -1.20
N ALA A 40 -6.90 -2.71 -2.45
CA ALA A 40 -7.64 -1.72 -3.25
C ALA A 40 -9.06 -2.18 -3.64
N HIS A 41 -9.33 -3.50 -3.61
CA HIS A 41 -10.64 -4.08 -3.94
C HIS A 41 -11.48 -4.38 -2.70
N MET A 42 -11.02 -4.02 -1.51
CA MET A 42 -11.78 -4.20 -0.28
C MET A 42 -12.88 -3.13 -0.17
N GLY A 43 -14.07 -3.54 0.27
CA GLY A 43 -15.22 -2.65 0.50
C GLY A 43 -15.22 -2.03 1.91
N VAL A 44 -16.32 -1.40 2.33
CA VAL A 44 -16.44 -0.82 3.69
C VAL A 44 -16.60 -1.91 4.76
N ASP A 45 -17.14 -3.08 4.39
CA ASP A 45 -17.44 -4.20 5.28
C ASP A 45 -16.28 -5.19 5.43
N VAL A 46 -15.06 -4.69 5.67
CA VAL A 46 -13.87 -5.56 5.76
C VAL A 46 -13.78 -6.21 7.14
N VAL A 47 -13.69 -7.53 7.17
CA VAL A 47 -13.41 -8.29 8.40
C VAL A 47 -11.90 -8.55 8.50
N LEU A 48 -11.39 -8.72 9.73
CA LEU A 48 -9.96 -8.98 9.99
C LEU A 48 -9.40 -10.16 9.17
N TRP A 49 -10.25 -11.15 8.85
CA TRP A 49 -9.86 -12.30 8.05
C TRP A 49 -9.55 -11.93 6.59
N ASP A 50 -10.26 -10.96 6.02
CA ASP A 50 -10.06 -10.52 4.63
C ASP A 50 -8.70 -9.83 4.45
N ILE A 51 -8.28 -9.08 5.48
CA ILE A 51 -7.00 -8.34 5.51
C ILE A 51 -5.81 -9.28 5.78
N SER A 52 -6.06 -10.44 6.36
CA SER A 52 -5.01 -11.36 6.81
C SER A 52 -4.16 -11.90 5.66
N GLY A 53 -4.77 -12.26 4.53
CA GLY A 53 -4.10 -12.73 3.33
C GLY A 53 -3.13 -11.70 2.72
N PRO A 54 -3.61 -10.48 2.39
CA PRO A 54 -2.75 -9.41 1.89
C PRO A 54 -1.63 -9.05 2.85
N LEU A 55 -1.89 -9.02 4.17
CA LEU A 55 -0.86 -8.75 5.17
C LEU A 55 0.22 -9.82 5.22
N PHE A 56 -0.17 -11.09 5.09
CA PHE A 56 0.77 -12.19 4.99
C PHE A 56 1.64 -12.05 3.74
N LEU A 57 1.03 -11.80 2.58
CA LEU A 57 1.72 -11.63 1.31
C LEU A 57 2.65 -10.40 1.32
N GLN A 58 2.22 -9.32 1.96
CA GLN A 58 3.04 -8.12 2.15
C GLN A 58 4.27 -8.42 3.01
N GLY A 59 4.09 -9.13 4.13
CA GLY A 59 5.18 -9.57 5.00
C GLY A 59 6.15 -10.49 4.27
N PHE A 60 5.63 -11.44 3.48
CA PHE A 60 6.44 -12.32 2.66
C PHE A 60 7.29 -11.55 1.64
N GLY A 61 6.66 -10.62 0.91
CA GLY A 61 7.36 -9.75 -0.03
C GLY A 61 8.47 -8.93 0.63
N VAL A 62 8.23 -8.33 1.80
CA VAL A 62 9.25 -7.55 2.53
C VAL A 62 10.44 -8.42 2.91
N GLY A 63 10.19 -9.62 3.44
CA GLY A 63 11.25 -10.54 3.82
C GLY A 63 12.11 -10.97 2.63
N MET A 64 11.50 -11.13 1.45
CA MET A 64 12.22 -11.45 0.21
C MET A 64 13.03 -10.27 -0.35
N LEU A 65 12.56 -9.03 -0.18
CA LEU A 65 13.22 -7.86 -0.75
C LEU A 65 14.47 -7.44 0.03
N TRP A 66 14.42 -7.52 1.35
CA TRP A 66 15.37 -6.79 2.20
C TRP A 66 16.83 -7.24 2.00
N VAL A 67 16.96 -8.52 1.75
CA VAL A 67 18.24 -9.18 1.57
C VAL A 67 18.87 -8.92 0.21
N PRO A 68 18.27 -9.33 -0.92
CA PRO A 68 18.89 -9.22 -2.22
C PRO A 68 19.11 -7.76 -2.58
N LEU A 69 18.27 -6.85 -2.06
CA LEU A 69 18.48 -5.42 -2.20
C LEU A 69 19.82 -5.01 -1.59
N THR A 70 20.05 -5.35 -0.32
CA THR A 70 21.31 -5.06 0.38
C THR A 70 22.50 -5.71 -0.34
N LEU A 71 22.36 -6.98 -0.76
CA LEU A 71 23.41 -7.72 -1.46
C LEU A 71 23.80 -7.03 -2.78
N VAL A 72 22.82 -6.67 -3.60
CA VAL A 72 23.02 -6.02 -4.90
C VAL A 72 23.60 -4.62 -4.71
N THR A 73 23.10 -3.84 -3.76
CA THR A 73 23.56 -2.47 -3.50
C THR A 73 25.05 -2.43 -3.16
N PHE A 74 25.54 -3.40 -2.40
CA PHE A 74 26.95 -3.44 -1.96
C PHE A 74 27.83 -4.37 -2.80
N ALA A 75 27.28 -5.07 -3.81
CA ALA A 75 28.03 -6.06 -4.59
C ALA A 75 29.27 -5.49 -5.31
N THR A 76 29.26 -4.21 -5.67
CA THR A 76 30.34 -3.55 -6.41
C THR A 76 31.21 -2.65 -5.53
N LEU A 77 30.93 -2.57 -4.24
CA LEU A 77 31.61 -1.67 -3.32
C LEU A 77 32.77 -2.38 -2.63
N LYS A 78 33.96 -1.74 -2.57
CA LYS A 78 35.11 -2.30 -1.85
C LYS A 78 34.80 -2.38 -0.35
N PRO A 79 35.36 -3.38 0.38
CA PRO A 79 35.13 -3.54 1.82
C PRO A 79 35.39 -2.28 2.65
N GLU A 80 36.41 -1.50 2.28
CA GLU A 80 36.80 -0.24 2.93
C GLU A 80 35.67 0.81 2.94
N TYR A 81 34.81 0.84 1.93
CA TYR A 81 33.73 1.82 1.79
C TYR A 81 32.37 1.31 2.29
N LEU A 82 32.27 0.06 2.79
CA LEU A 82 30.98 -0.52 3.20
C LEU A 82 30.30 0.26 4.33
N ALA A 83 31.07 0.79 5.28
CA ALA A 83 30.53 1.57 6.40
C ALA A 83 29.89 2.89 5.92
N GLU A 84 30.58 3.62 5.03
CA GLU A 84 30.08 4.85 4.43
C GLU A 84 28.89 4.57 3.51
N GLY A 85 29.00 3.55 2.65
CA GLY A 85 27.93 3.15 1.73
C GLY A 85 26.66 2.72 2.46
N SER A 86 26.78 2.00 3.58
CA SER A 86 25.65 1.61 4.42
C SER A 86 24.91 2.82 5.00
N SER A 87 25.67 3.82 5.47
CA SER A 87 25.11 5.06 6.01
C SER A 87 24.31 5.81 4.94
N ILE A 88 24.85 5.94 3.72
CA ILE A 88 24.18 6.57 2.58
C ILE A 88 22.93 5.76 2.16
N PHE A 89 23.03 4.44 2.08
CA PHE A 89 21.90 3.57 1.74
C PHE A 89 20.73 3.73 2.72
N HIS A 90 21.01 3.72 4.02
CA HIS A 90 20.00 3.92 5.04
C HIS A 90 19.39 5.33 5.00
N PHE A 91 20.19 6.36 4.72
CA PHE A 91 19.71 7.72 4.51
C PHE A 91 18.70 7.79 3.37
N PHE A 92 19.05 7.30 2.17
CA PHE A 92 18.15 7.28 1.02
C PHE A 92 16.91 6.43 1.25
N ARG A 93 17.05 5.28 1.94
CA ARG A 93 15.91 4.43 2.29
C ARG A 93 14.91 5.15 3.20
N ASN A 94 15.41 5.78 4.25
CA ASN A 94 14.56 6.48 5.21
C ASN A 94 13.91 7.71 4.54
N MET A 95 14.66 8.45 3.72
CA MET A 95 14.13 9.57 2.93
C MET A 95 13.05 9.11 1.95
N GLY A 96 13.31 8.05 1.17
CA GLY A 96 12.35 7.49 0.22
C GLY A 96 11.08 6.99 0.91
N SER A 97 11.23 6.32 2.06
CA SER A 97 10.08 5.89 2.89
C SER A 97 9.25 7.08 3.36
N SER A 98 9.89 8.14 3.86
CA SER A 98 9.17 9.35 4.33
C SER A 98 8.45 10.06 3.20
N ILE A 99 9.06 10.18 2.02
CA ILE A 99 8.44 10.77 0.83
C ILE A 99 7.22 9.95 0.43
N HIS A 100 7.36 8.62 0.33
CA HIS A 100 6.26 7.73 -0.03
C HIS A 100 5.11 7.82 0.97
N ILE A 101 5.39 7.74 2.28
CA ILE A 101 4.35 7.84 3.33
C ILE A 101 3.63 9.19 3.25
N SER A 102 4.37 10.30 3.11
CA SER A 102 3.79 11.64 2.99
C SER A 102 2.87 11.76 1.77
N LEU A 103 3.31 11.29 0.61
CA LEU A 103 2.49 11.26 -0.61
C LEU A 103 1.25 10.39 -0.45
N SER A 104 1.38 9.19 0.14
CA SER A 104 0.25 8.30 0.40
C SER A 104 -0.80 8.95 1.29
N ILE A 105 -0.39 9.68 2.34
CA ILE A 105 -1.30 10.44 3.20
C ILE A 105 -1.94 11.60 2.42
N ALA A 106 -1.16 12.32 1.61
CA ALA A 106 -1.68 13.41 0.79
C ALA A 106 -2.74 12.92 -0.21
N VAL A 107 -2.53 11.76 -0.84
CA VAL A 107 -3.51 11.10 -1.71
C VAL A 107 -4.79 10.78 -0.94
N VAL A 108 -4.69 10.12 0.22
CA VAL A 108 -5.86 9.81 1.06
C VAL A 108 -6.65 11.07 1.39
N MET A 109 -5.98 12.12 1.86
CA MET A 109 -6.62 13.36 2.28
C MET A 109 -7.29 14.08 1.11
N ARG A 110 -6.60 14.17 -0.03
CA ARG A 110 -7.13 14.82 -1.23
C ARG A 110 -8.35 14.09 -1.78
N MET A 111 -8.28 12.77 -1.89
CA MET A 111 -9.37 11.96 -2.44
C MET A 111 -10.56 11.86 -1.50
N LYS A 112 -10.32 11.76 -0.18
CA LYS A 112 -11.36 11.87 0.84
C LYS A 112 -12.11 13.21 0.72
N GLN A 113 -11.39 14.33 0.63
CA GLN A 113 -12.01 15.65 0.54
C GLN A 113 -12.81 15.81 -0.76
N SER A 114 -12.26 15.37 -1.88
CA SER A 114 -12.94 15.40 -3.18
C SER A 114 -14.23 14.57 -3.17
N SER A 115 -14.14 13.32 -2.71
CA SER A 115 -15.27 12.40 -2.63
C SER A 115 -16.35 12.92 -1.68
N TYR A 116 -15.96 13.43 -0.51
CA TYR A 116 -16.90 14.00 0.44
C TYR A 116 -17.64 15.21 -0.17
N SER A 117 -16.93 16.11 -0.85
CA SER A 117 -17.53 17.26 -1.54
C SER A 117 -18.54 16.83 -2.60
N GLU A 118 -18.20 15.84 -3.42
CA GLU A 118 -19.09 15.31 -4.47
C GLU A 118 -20.32 14.59 -3.89
N MET A 119 -20.16 13.85 -2.80
CA MET A 119 -21.29 13.23 -2.11
C MET A 119 -22.21 14.29 -1.51
N THR A 120 -21.65 15.34 -0.88
CA THR A 120 -22.47 16.42 -0.27
C THR A 120 -23.22 17.25 -1.31
N SER A 121 -22.67 17.48 -2.50
CA SER A 121 -23.37 18.21 -3.57
C SER A 121 -24.57 17.44 -4.14
N ARG A 122 -24.63 16.12 -3.95
CA ARG A 122 -25.75 15.25 -4.36
C ARG A 122 -26.86 15.14 -3.30
N VAL A 123 -26.57 15.51 -2.05
CA VAL A 123 -27.56 15.59 -0.96
C VAL A 123 -28.23 16.97 -1.04
N THR A 124 -29.28 17.06 -1.83
CA THR A 124 -30.11 18.27 -1.94
C THR A 124 -31.53 17.99 -1.48
N PRO A 125 -32.25 18.98 -0.92
CA PRO A 125 -33.67 18.86 -0.57
C PRO A 125 -34.59 18.52 -1.75
N PHE A 126 -34.08 18.69 -2.97
CA PHE A 126 -34.81 18.47 -4.22
C PHE A 126 -34.58 17.07 -4.80
N ASN A 127 -33.81 16.21 -4.14
CA ASN A 127 -33.56 14.86 -4.59
C ASN A 127 -34.72 13.94 -4.13
N GLU A 128 -35.50 13.42 -5.09
CA GLU A 128 -36.70 12.60 -4.85
C GLU A 128 -36.46 11.42 -3.91
N SER A 129 -35.22 10.90 -3.86
CA SER A 129 -34.84 9.78 -2.98
C SER A 129 -35.00 10.09 -1.48
N PHE A 130 -34.89 11.35 -1.07
CA PHE A 130 -35.07 11.79 0.32
C PHE A 130 -36.52 12.21 0.64
N SER A 131 -37.37 12.36 -0.38
CA SER A 131 -38.79 12.74 -0.24
C SER A 131 -39.74 11.55 -0.07
N LEU A 132 -39.23 10.31 -0.20
CA LEU A 132 -40.05 9.11 -0.12
C LEU A 132 -40.39 8.77 1.35
N PRO A 133 -41.62 8.31 1.67
CA PRO A 133 -42.06 8.10 3.06
C PRO A 133 -41.21 7.14 3.92
N TRP A 134 -40.37 6.32 3.29
CA TRP A 134 -39.46 5.38 3.97
C TRP A 134 -38.10 5.99 4.36
N SER A 135 -37.75 7.19 3.88
CA SER A 135 -36.59 7.96 4.33
C SER A 135 -36.86 8.71 5.65
N ALA A 136 -38.14 8.87 6.02
CA ALA A 136 -38.60 9.54 7.22
C ALA A 136 -38.15 8.78 8.47
N GLY A 137 -37.06 9.25 9.09
CA GLY A 137 -36.39 8.60 10.21
C GLY A 137 -34.94 9.03 10.32
N ALA A 138 -34.01 8.07 10.39
CA ALA A 138 -32.59 8.34 10.56
C ALA A 138 -31.92 9.04 9.34
N TRP A 139 -32.60 9.13 8.21
CA TRP A 139 -32.12 9.70 6.94
C TRP A 139 -32.91 10.95 6.54
N ASP A 140 -33.64 11.52 7.50
CA ASP A 140 -34.37 12.77 7.33
C ASP A 140 -33.40 13.96 7.23
N ILE A 141 -33.41 14.61 6.07
CA ILE A 141 -32.57 15.78 5.76
C ILE A 141 -33.11 17.08 6.37
N GLU A 142 -34.32 17.09 6.93
CA GLU A 142 -34.90 18.24 7.61
C GLU A 142 -34.51 18.30 9.09
N THR A 143 -34.21 17.14 9.68
CA THR A 143 -33.80 17.04 11.09
C THR A 143 -32.28 17.08 11.24
N THR A 144 -31.75 17.88 12.17
CA THR A 144 -30.30 17.96 12.48
C THR A 144 -29.68 16.58 12.76
N LYS A 145 -30.43 15.65 13.37
CA LYS A 145 -30.00 14.28 13.64
C LYS A 145 -29.82 13.43 12.38
N GLY A 146 -30.69 13.58 11.37
CA GLY A 146 -30.59 12.80 10.13
C GLY A 146 -29.49 13.32 9.21
N ILE A 147 -29.32 14.66 9.12
CA ILE A 147 -28.16 15.27 8.45
C ILE A 147 -26.84 14.78 9.09
N ALA A 148 -26.77 14.73 10.42
CA ALA A 148 -25.58 14.26 11.13
C ALA A 148 -25.28 12.77 10.87
N ALA A 149 -26.32 11.92 10.81
CA ALA A 149 -26.17 10.50 10.49
C ALA A 149 -25.67 10.28 9.05
N ILE A 150 -26.27 10.99 8.08
CA ILE A 150 -25.87 10.97 6.67
C ILE A 150 -24.43 11.45 6.51
N SER A 151 -24.07 12.57 7.13
CA SER A 151 -22.71 13.13 7.08
C SER A 151 -21.68 12.16 7.64
N LYS A 152 -22.02 11.42 8.70
CA LYS A 152 -21.15 10.40 9.29
C LYS A 152 -20.91 9.24 8.33
N GLU A 153 -21.96 8.68 7.74
CA GLU A 153 -21.86 7.60 6.75
C GLU A 153 -21.08 8.02 5.50
N MET A 154 -21.33 9.23 5.00
CA MET A 154 -20.57 9.81 3.88
C MET A 154 -19.09 10.00 4.25
N GLY A 155 -18.79 10.41 5.48
CA GLY A 155 -17.43 10.51 5.98
C GLY A 155 -16.69 9.17 5.96
N VAL A 156 -17.36 8.09 6.39
CA VAL A 156 -16.81 6.70 6.36
C VAL A 156 -16.59 6.23 4.93
N LYS A 157 -17.53 6.49 4.02
CA LYS A 157 -17.39 6.11 2.60
C LYS A 157 -16.30 6.92 1.89
N ALA A 158 -16.23 8.22 2.15
CA ALA A 158 -15.23 9.11 1.53
C ALA A 158 -13.80 8.77 1.98
N ILE A 159 -13.58 8.44 3.27
CA ILE A 159 -12.26 8.00 3.72
C ILE A 159 -11.87 6.66 3.10
N MET A 160 -12.83 5.75 2.90
CA MET A 160 -12.59 4.47 2.23
C MET A 160 -12.11 4.65 0.79
N ILE A 161 -12.76 5.54 0.02
CA ILE A 161 -12.31 5.88 -1.34
C ILE A 161 -10.86 6.39 -1.30
N GLY A 162 -10.55 7.28 -0.34
CA GLY A 162 -9.17 7.77 -0.16
C GLY A 162 -8.16 6.66 0.14
N TYR A 163 -8.52 5.65 0.93
CA TYR A 163 -7.65 4.48 1.15
C TYR A 163 -7.48 3.62 -0.10
N ILE A 164 -8.55 3.37 -0.85
CA ILE A 164 -8.51 2.62 -2.11
C ILE A 164 -7.54 3.30 -3.10
N ASP A 165 -7.62 4.62 -3.26
CA ASP A 165 -6.71 5.38 -4.12
C ASP A 165 -5.26 5.31 -3.63
N SER A 166 -5.04 5.33 -2.32
CA SER A 166 -3.71 5.15 -1.73
C SER A 166 -3.15 3.75 -2.00
N PHE A 167 -3.99 2.72 -1.99
CA PHE A 167 -3.58 1.36 -2.36
C PHE A 167 -3.24 1.26 -3.85
N TYR A 168 -4.00 1.90 -4.74
CA TYR A 168 -3.61 2.00 -6.16
C TYR A 168 -2.28 2.73 -6.35
N PHE A 169 -2.04 3.82 -5.61
CA PHE A 169 -0.75 4.50 -5.61
C PHE A 169 0.37 3.56 -5.14
N PHE A 170 0.16 2.80 -4.06
CA PHE A 170 1.10 1.79 -3.58
C PHE A 170 1.40 0.71 -4.64
N VAL A 171 0.37 0.16 -5.30
CA VAL A 171 0.53 -0.79 -6.42
C VAL A 171 1.36 -0.19 -7.54
N GLY A 172 1.05 1.04 -7.94
CA GLY A 172 1.81 1.77 -8.96
C GLY A 172 3.29 1.90 -8.61
N THR A 173 3.61 2.29 -7.38
CA THR A 173 5.01 2.38 -6.92
C THR A 173 5.73 1.03 -6.89
N ALA A 174 5.04 -0.05 -6.49
CA ALA A 174 5.61 -1.39 -6.51
C ALA A 174 5.86 -1.89 -7.95
N MET A 175 4.92 -1.63 -8.86
CA MET A 175 5.05 -2.01 -10.27
C MET A 175 6.15 -1.22 -10.99
N LEU A 176 6.35 0.06 -10.65
CA LEU A 176 7.45 0.87 -11.19
C LEU A 176 8.83 0.35 -10.81
N ALA A 177 8.96 -0.35 -9.67
CA ALA A 177 10.21 -0.99 -9.29
C ALA A 177 10.57 -2.20 -10.16
N ILE A 178 9.58 -2.90 -10.71
CA ILE A 178 9.77 -4.11 -11.54
C ILE A 178 10.69 -3.86 -12.75
N PRO A 179 10.46 -2.87 -13.63
CA PRO A 179 11.35 -2.60 -14.75
C PRO A 179 12.73 -2.10 -14.29
N LEU A 180 12.82 -1.38 -13.18
CA LEU A 180 14.10 -0.92 -12.63
C LEU A 180 15.00 -2.09 -12.19
N ILE A 181 14.40 -3.18 -11.69
CA ILE A 181 15.13 -4.39 -11.31
C ILE A 181 15.79 -5.05 -12.52
N LEU A 182 15.22 -4.93 -13.72
CA LEU A 182 15.84 -5.46 -14.94
C LEU A 182 17.13 -4.72 -15.31
N LEU A 183 17.24 -3.44 -14.93
CA LEU A 183 18.43 -2.62 -15.16
C LEU A 183 19.55 -2.90 -14.15
N VAL A 184 19.25 -3.55 -13.03
CA VAL A 184 20.22 -3.90 -12.00
C VAL A 184 21.29 -4.80 -12.61
N ARG A 185 22.55 -4.36 -12.55
CA ARG A 185 23.69 -5.18 -12.98
C ARG A 185 24.22 -5.97 -11.80
N TRP A 186 24.05 -7.28 -11.86
CA TRP A 186 24.72 -8.22 -10.96
C TRP A 186 25.84 -8.93 -11.72
N ALA A 187 27.09 -8.65 -11.33
CA ALA A 187 28.22 -9.47 -11.73
C ALA A 187 28.28 -10.66 -10.77
N LYS A 188 28.05 -11.86 -11.29
CA LYS A 188 28.17 -13.12 -10.54
C LYS A 188 29.59 -13.18 -9.96
N GLN A 189 29.74 -12.97 -8.65
CA GLN A 189 31.04 -13.18 -7.99
C GLN A 189 31.30 -14.69 -8.05
N VAL A 190 32.16 -15.09 -8.99
CA VAL A 190 32.74 -16.42 -9.05
C VAL A 190 33.68 -16.50 -7.86
N HIS A 191 33.23 -17.14 -6.79
CA HIS A 191 34.10 -17.69 -5.76
C HIS A 191 34.37 -19.15 -6.10
#